data_AF-A0A6L5XE01-F1
#
_entry.id   AF-A0A6L5XE01-F1
#
_cell.length_a   1.000
_cell.length_b   1.000
_cell.length_c   1.000
_cell.angle_alpha   90.00
_cell.angle_beta   90.00
_cell.angle_gamma   90.00
#
_symmetry.space_group_name_H-M   'P 1'
#
loop_
_entity.id
_entity.type
_entity.pdbx_description
1 polymer ?
#
loop_
_entity_poly.entity_id
_entity_poly.type
_entity_poly.pdbx_seq_one_letter_code
_entity_poly.pdbx_strand_id
1 'polypeptide(L)'
;MIQKRLNIASRSFIQMKMLKPAIAQGYVLRAFPDKPSHSKQRYYLSEKGAKLVKIIISTDKLLGCPKCKFCPWAAHEEQKL
;
A
#
# COMPACT_ATOMS: atom_id res chain seq x y z
N MET A 1 -9.86 -8.32 -3.55
CA MET A 1 -8.56 -8.41 -4.27
C MET A 1 -7.77 -7.12 -4.05
N ILE A 2 -6.44 -7.19 -4.04
CA ILE A 2 -5.53 -6.03 -3.87
C ILE A 2 -5.72 -4.98 -4.98
N GLN A 3 -5.99 -5.41 -6.22
CA GLN A 3 -6.30 -4.54 -7.37
C GLN A 3 -7.38 -3.50 -7.07
N LYS A 4 -8.50 -3.93 -6.46
CA LYS A 4 -9.62 -3.04 -6.12
C LYS A 4 -9.25 -2.00 -5.06
N ARG A 5 -8.35 -2.35 -4.13
CA ARG A 5 -7.91 -1.42 -3.06
C ARG A 5 -6.92 -0.38 -3.56
N LEU A 6 -6.08 -0.74 -4.53
CA LEU A 6 -5.09 0.16 -5.12
C LEU A 6 -5.62 0.92 -6.34
N ASN A 7 -6.85 0.63 -6.79
CA ASN A 7 -7.42 1.13 -8.04
C ASN A 7 -6.50 0.94 -9.27
N ILE A 8 -5.82 -0.20 -9.34
CA ILE A 8 -4.92 -0.56 -10.46
C ILE A 8 -5.54 -1.70 -11.25
N ALA A 9 -5.76 -1.47 -12.54
CA ALA A 9 -6.37 -2.44 -13.44
C ALA A 9 -5.47 -3.67 -13.68
N SER A 10 -4.18 -3.44 -13.93
CA SER A 10 -3.27 -4.51 -14.32
C SER A 10 -2.80 -5.36 -13.13
N ARG A 11 -3.23 -6.64 -13.12
CA ARG A 11 -2.78 -7.63 -12.12
C ARG A 11 -1.27 -7.90 -12.24
N SER A 12 -0.78 -8.02 -13.47
CA SER A 12 0.64 -8.30 -13.76
C SER A 12 1.52 -7.15 -13.26
N PHE A 13 1.07 -5.91 -13.41
CA PHE A 13 1.77 -4.74 -12.88
C PHE A 13 1.92 -4.82 -11.35
N ILE A 14 0.82 -5.04 -10.61
CA ILE A 14 0.88 -5.18 -9.15
C ILE A 14 1.80 -6.32 -8.75
N GLN A 15 1.70 -7.47 -9.43
CA GLN A 15 2.49 -8.63 -9.10
C GLN A 15 3.99 -8.39 -9.34
N MET A 16 4.36 -7.80 -10.47
CA MET A 16 5.77 -7.60 -10.85
C MET A 16 6.42 -6.40 -10.18
N LYS A 17 5.71 -5.27 -10.09
CA LYS A 17 6.29 -4.01 -9.63
C LYS A 17 6.14 -3.78 -8.14
N MET A 18 5.16 -4.41 -7.49
CA MET A 18 4.90 -4.20 -6.06
C MET A 18 5.12 -5.47 -5.24
N LEU A 19 4.40 -6.56 -5.55
CA LEU A 19 4.39 -7.74 -4.68
C LEU A 19 5.68 -8.56 -4.76
N LYS A 20 6.17 -8.91 -5.96
CA LYS A 20 7.44 -9.66 -6.12
C LYS A 20 8.61 -9.00 -5.39
N PRO A 21 8.90 -7.69 -5.57
CA PRO A 21 10.01 -7.06 -4.86
C PRO A 21 9.76 -6.98 -3.35
N ALA A 22 8.55 -6.65 -2.91
CA ALA A 22 8.23 -6.59 -1.47
C ALA A 22 8.35 -7.96 -0.78
N ILE A 23 8.01 -9.05 -1.46
CA ILE A 23 8.20 -10.42 -0.96
C ILE A 23 9.69 -10.77 -0.93
N ALA A 24 10.44 -10.47 -2.00
CA ALA A 24 11.88 -10.75 -2.08
C ALA A 24 12.68 -10.02 -0.99
N GLN A 25 12.29 -8.80 -0.65
CA GLN A 25 12.90 -8.01 0.42
C GLN A 25 12.45 -8.43 1.83
N GLY A 26 11.50 -9.35 1.92
CA GLY A 26 10.96 -9.87 3.17
C GLY A 26 9.99 -8.93 3.88
N TYR A 27 9.38 -7.96 3.18
CA TYR A 27 8.40 -7.04 3.77
C TYR A 27 6.99 -7.65 3.81
N VAL A 28 6.65 -8.45 2.80
CA VAL A 28 5.31 -9.03 2.64
C VAL A 28 5.40 -10.56 2.58
N LEU A 29 4.50 -11.23 3.28
CA LEU A 29 4.37 -12.68 3.31
C LEU A 29 3.15 -13.15 2.53
N ARG A 30 3.20 -14.40 2.06
CA ARG A 30 2.14 -15.08 1.32
C ARG A 30 1.45 -16.10 2.22
N ALA A 31 0.12 -16.15 2.19
CA ALA A 31 -0.65 -17.19 2.89
C ALA A 31 -0.34 -18.60 2.35
N PHE A 32 -0.25 -18.74 1.02
CA PHE A 32 0.19 -19.96 0.35
C PHE A 32 1.49 -19.65 -0.40
N PRO A 33 2.67 -19.94 0.17
CA PRO A 33 3.94 -19.68 -0.48
C PRO A 33 4.20 -20.63 -1.67
N ASP A 34 3.80 -21.89 -1.54
CA ASP A 34 4.01 -22.94 -2.56
C ASP A 34 3.09 -22.79 -3.77
N LYS A 35 1.95 -22.12 -3.59
CA LYS A 35 0.92 -21.93 -4.62
C LYS A 35 0.70 -20.45 -4.92
N PRO A 36 1.62 -19.78 -5.65
CA PRO A 36 1.57 -18.34 -5.89
C PRO A 36 0.35 -17.87 -6.69
N SER A 37 -0.27 -18.77 -7.46
CA SER A 37 -1.46 -18.51 -8.28
C SER A 37 -2.78 -18.90 -7.59
N HIS A 38 -2.75 -19.27 -6.30
CA HIS A 38 -3.93 -19.73 -5.57
C HIS A 38 -5.05 -18.67 -5.55
N SER A 39 -6.29 -19.08 -5.80
CA SER A 39 -7.44 -18.16 -5.90
C SER A 39 -7.75 -17.43 -4.58
N LYS A 40 -7.48 -18.08 -3.45
CA LYS A 40 -7.65 -17.50 -2.10
C LYS A 40 -6.35 -16.89 -1.55
N GLN A 41 -5.39 -16.53 -2.40
CA GLN A 41 -4.14 -15.92 -1.95
C GLN A 41 -4.38 -14.65 -1.15
N ARG A 42 -3.84 -14.62 0.07
CA ARG A 42 -3.77 -13.43 0.92
C ARG A 42 -2.32 -13.04 1.15
N TYR A 43 -2.12 -11.76 1.45
CA TYR A 43 -0.82 -11.17 1.70
C TYR A 43 -0.84 -10.48 3.06
N TYR A 44 0.22 -10.69 3.83
CA TYR A 44 0.34 -10.16 5.19
C TYR A 44 1.64 -9.37 5.33
N LEU A 45 1.64 -8.41 6.24
CA LEU A 45 2.84 -7.67 6.56
C LEU A 45 3.73 -8.52 7.48
N SER A 46 5.01 -8.62 7.15
CA SER A 46 6.00 -9.18 8.07
C SER A 46 6.31 -8.18 9.18
N GLU A 47 7.04 -8.61 10.22
CA GLU A 47 7.56 -7.70 11.24
C GLU A 47 8.45 -6.60 10.65
N LYS A 48 9.29 -6.96 9.67
CA LYS A 48 10.16 -6.01 8.95
C LYS A 48 9.33 -4.98 8.20
N GLY A 49 8.27 -5.43 7.51
CA GLY A 49 7.34 -4.55 6.81
C GLY A 49 6.56 -3.64 7.78
N ALA A 50 6.16 -4.16 8.94
CA ALA A 50 5.46 -3.39 9.97
C ALA A 50 6.34 -2.28 10.55
N LYS A 51 7.62 -2.54 10.81
CA LYS A 51 8.60 -1.53 11.21
C LYS A 51 8.72 -0.43 10.15
N LEU A 52 8.83 -0.81 8.88
CA LEU A 52 8.92 0.14 7.77
C LEU A 52 7.66 1.02 7.67
N VAL A 53 6.46 0.44 7.79
CA VAL A 53 5.20 1.21 7.79
C VAL A 53 5.15 2.19 8.97
N LYS A 54 5.58 1.78 10.17
CA LYS A 54 5.67 2.69 11.33
C LYS A 54 6.59 3.87 11.05
N ILE A 55 7.75 3.61 10.45
CA ILE A 55 8.70 4.66 10.04
C ILE A 55 8.02 5.60 9.04
N ILE A 56 7.43 5.07 7.97
CA ILE A 56 6.75 5.88 6.93
C ILE A 56 5.63 6.75 7.54
N ILE A 57 4.77 6.17 8.38
CA ILE A 57 3.68 6.91 9.03
C ILE A 57 4.24 7.97 10.00
N SER A 58 5.28 7.66 10.76
CA SER A 58 5.92 8.66 11.62
C SER A 58 6.58 9.77 10.83
N THR A 59 7.19 9.46 9.67
CA THR A 59 7.76 10.47 8.79
C THR A 59 6.69 11.30 8.09
N ASP A 60 5.53 10.73 7.74
CA ASP A 60 4.40 11.47 7.15
C ASP A 60 3.81 12.50 8.13
N LYS A 61 3.81 12.18 9.43
CA LYS A 61 3.44 13.13 10.50
C LYS A 61 4.49 14.23 10.72
N LEU A 62 5.76 13.96 10.45
CA LEU A 62 6.86 14.93 10.59
C LEU A 62 7.05 15.78 9.32
N LEU A 63 6.80 15.18 8.16
CA LEU A 63 6.60 15.82 6.88
C LEU A 63 5.12 16.18 6.76
N GLY A 64 4.56 16.86 7.76
CA GLY A 64 3.21 17.39 7.69
C GLY A 64 3.02 18.03 6.33
N CYS A 65 2.00 17.56 5.60
CA CYS A 65 1.67 17.97 4.24
C CYS A 65 2.18 19.38 3.99
N PRO A 66 3.24 19.60 3.17
CA PRO A 66 3.59 20.97 2.83
C PRO A 66 2.28 21.50 2.25
N LYS A 67 1.71 22.55 2.85
CA LYS A 67 0.52 23.20 2.32
C LYS A 67 0.87 23.66 0.91
N CYS A 68 0.71 22.76 -0.06
CA CYS A 68 0.93 23.01 -1.46
C CYS A 68 -0.13 24.05 -1.76
N LYS A 69 0.30 25.27 -2.09
CA LYS A 69 -0.61 26.39 -2.39
C LYS A 69 -1.54 26.13 -3.59
N PHE A 70 -1.55 24.93 -4.15
CA PHE A 70 -2.35 24.54 -5.28
C PHE A 70 -2.61 23.02 -5.29
N CYS A 71 -3.55 22.53 -4.48
CA CYS A 71 -4.11 21.19 -4.63
C CYS A 71 -5.57 21.36 -5.12
N PRO A 72 -5.88 21.08 -6.40
CA PRO A 72 -7.21 21.31 -6.96
C PRO A 72 -8.27 20.30 -6.51
N TRP A 73 -7.94 19.39 -5.58
CA TRP A 73 -8.88 18.40 -5.04
C TRP A 73 -9.27 18.61 -3.57
N ALA A 74 -8.87 19.74 -2.96
CA ALA A 74 -9.31 20.12 -1.61
C ALA A 74 -10.62 20.93 -1.64
N ALA A 75 -11.61 20.47 -2.39
CA ALA A 75 -12.96 21.01 -2.36
C ALA A 75 -13.94 19.87 -2.05
N HIS A 76 -14.85 20.13 -1.10
CA HIS A 76 -15.65 19.20 -0.29
C HIS A 76 -14.83 18.62 0.88
N GLU A 77 -15.12 18.92 2.15
CA GLU A 77 -16.45 19.07 2.74
C GLU A 77 -16.30 19.60 4.18
N GLU A 78 -16.57 20.90 4.39
CA GLU A 78 -16.83 21.54 5.68
C GLU A 78 -17.74 22.72 5.33
N GLN A 79 -18.98 22.88 5.79
CA GLN A 79 -19.58 22.54 7.07
C GLN A 79 -21.07 22.18 6.91
N LYS A 80 -21.53 21.17 7.65
CA LYS A 80 -22.94 21.05 8.02
C LYS A 80 -23.30 22.16 9.01
N LEU A 81 -24.47 22.76 8.78
CA LEU A 81 -25.20 23.67 9.67
C LEU A 81 -25.25 23.18 11.12
#